data_AF-A0A3E2UZE3-F1
#
_entry.id   AF-A0A3E2UZE3-F1
#
_cell.length_a   1.000
_cell.length_b   1.000
_cell.length_c   1.000
_cell.angle_alpha   90.00
_cell.angle_beta   90.00
_cell.angle_gamma   90.00
#
_symmetry.space_group_name_H-M   'P 1'
#
loop_
_entity.id
_entity.type
_entity.pdbx_description
1 polymer ?
#
loop_
_entity_poly.entity_id
_entity_poly.type
_entity_poly.pdbx_seq_one_letter_code
_entity_poly.pdbx_strand_id
1 'polypeptide(L)'
;MFNITDNEKLRDAYALLMFMQNDIPASAEKKSAVKNLAATVKREIRAYNNRPASNVRIISGDYNGHLDLVRLPDELDRMHEEAAADWFRGNCYLEYYNSPYDCTGQEFTSWHKLFRRQGHWFAYHKVCRDV
;
A
#
# COMPACT_ATOMS: atom_id res chain seq x y z
N MET A 1 18.33 -11.92 -5.96
CA MET A 1 17.42 -11.29 -4.97
C MET A 1 16.02 -11.74 -5.33
N PHE A 2 15.22 -12.18 -4.37
CA PHE A 2 13.86 -12.72 -4.58
C PHE A 2 12.84 -11.64 -4.99
N ASN A 3 13.19 -10.35 -4.77
CA ASN A 3 12.47 -9.15 -5.22
C ASN A 3 10.97 -9.19 -4.88
N ILE A 4 10.66 -9.02 -3.60
CA ILE A 4 9.29 -9.03 -3.09
C ILE A 4 8.64 -7.67 -3.38
N THR A 5 7.76 -7.64 -4.39
CA THR A 5 7.06 -6.43 -4.84
C THR A 5 5.64 -6.29 -4.27
N ASP A 6 5.01 -7.42 -3.93
CA ASP A 6 3.61 -7.50 -3.56
C ASP A 6 3.36 -8.63 -2.54
N ASN A 7 2.10 -8.77 -2.12
CA ASN A 7 1.70 -9.79 -1.14
C ASN A 7 1.75 -11.21 -1.69
N GLU A 8 1.67 -11.42 -3.00
CA GLU A 8 1.77 -12.74 -3.61
C GLU A 8 3.21 -13.24 -3.53
N LYS A 9 4.16 -12.39 -3.95
CA LYS A 9 5.60 -12.65 -3.80
C LYS A 9 6.03 -12.80 -2.35
N LEU A 10 5.37 -12.10 -1.43
CA LEU A 10 5.60 -12.28 0.01
C LEU A 10 5.19 -13.70 0.46
N ARG A 11 4.04 -14.21 -0.01
CA ARG A 11 3.60 -15.58 0.30
C ARG A 11 4.56 -16.61 -0.27
N ASP A 12 5.00 -16.44 -1.52
CA ASP A 12 5.99 -17.32 -2.15
C ASP A 12 7.30 -17.36 -1.35
N ALA A 13 7.77 -16.21 -0.87
CA ALA A 13 8.98 -16.11 -0.06
C ALA A 13 8.84 -16.86 1.27
N TYR A 14 7.68 -16.79 1.93
CA TYR A 14 7.41 -17.58 3.14
C TYR A 14 7.33 -19.08 2.85
N ALA A 15 6.67 -19.49 1.77
CA ALA A 15 6.60 -20.89 1.36
C ALA A 15 8.00 -21.47 1.10
N LEU A 16 8.84 -20.72 0.38
CA LEU A 16 10.23 -21.09 0.14
C LEU A 16 11.03 -21.18 1.44
N LEU A 17 10.83 -20.25 2.37
CA LEU A 17 11.51 -20.27 3.66
C LEU A 17 11.14 -21.50 4.48
N MET A 18 9.85 -21.85 4.53
CA MET A 18 9.37 -23.05 5.21
C MET A 18 10.00 -24.30 4.61
N PHE A 19 10.08 -24.39 3.28
CA PHE A 19 10.75 -25.49 2.59
C PHE A 19 12.22 -25.63 2.98
N MET A 20 12.96 -24.51 3.08
CA MET A 20 14.37 -24.49 3.48
C MET A 20 14.63 -24.84 4.95
N GLN A 21 13.62 -24.69 5.81
CA GLN A 21 13.72 -25.00 7.23
C GLN A 21 13.44 -26.47 7.55
N ASN A 22 12.84 -27.21 6.62
CA ASN A 22 12.68 -28.65 6.75
C ASN A 22 14.04 -29.34 6.63
N ASP A 23 14.24 -30.40 7.42
CA ASP A 23 15.49 -31.17 7.38
C ASP A 23 15.62 -31.94 6.07
N ILE A 24 16.52 -31.47 5.20
CA ILE A 24 16.84 -32.15 3.94
C ILE A 24 18.11 -32.99 4.13
N PRO A 25 18.09 -34.30 3.81
CA PRO A 25 19.29 -35.12 3.80
C PRO A 25 20.22 -34.64 2.68
N ALA A 26 21.26 -33.90 3.06
CA ALA A 26 22.22 -33.27 2.15
C ALA A 26 23.62 -33.16 2.79
N SER A 27 24.64 -32.96 1.95
CA SER A 27 26.02 -32.71 2.40
C SER A 27 26.12 -31.42 3.22
N ALA A 28 27.18 -31.31 4.05
CA ALA A 28 27.40 -30.14 4.90
C ALA A 28 27.47 -28.82 4.10
N GLU A 29 28.13 -28.83 2.94
CA GLU A 29 28.21 -27.69 2.03
C GLU A 29 26.83 -27.24 1.55
N LYS A 30 25.98 -28.18 1.09
CA LYS A 30 24.61 -27.87 0.65
C LYS A 30 23.77 -27.32 1.79
N LYS A 31 23.90 -27.88 3.00
CA LYS A 31 23.24 -27.35 4.20
C LYS A 31 23.68 -25.92 4.52
N SER A 32 24.96 -25.60 4.36
CA SER A 32 25.46 -24.24 4.56
C SER A 32 24.93 -23.25 3.51
N ALA A 33 24.86 -23.66 2.24
CA ALA A 33 24.31 -22.83 1.16
C ALA A 33 22.82 -22.54 1.37
N VAL A 34 22.04 -23.55 1.78
CA VAL A 34 20.61 -23.39 2.11
C VAL A 34 20.43 -22.41 3.28
N LYS A 35 21.28 -22.49 4.32
CA LYS A 35 21.25 -21.52 5.44
C LYS A 35 21.51 -20.08 4.98
N ASN A 36 22.49 -19.87 4.10
CA ASN A 36 22.80 -18.54 3.55
C ASN A 36 21.65 -17.99 2.70
N LEU A 37 21.02 -18.85 1.89
CA LEU A 37 19.86 -18.48 1.10
C LEU A 37 18.65 -18.14 2.00
N ALA A 38 18.37 -18.95 3.02
CA ALA A 38 17.32 -18.68 4.00
C ALA A 38 17.55 -17.36 4.76
N ALA A 39 18.81 -17.03 5.08
CA ALA A 39 19.16 -15.74 5.68
C ALA A 39 18.86 -14.56 4.73
N THR A 40 19.13 -14.73 3.44
CA THR A 40 18.80 -13.74 2.40
C THR A 40 17.29 -13.56 2.26
N VAL A 41 16.52 -14.65 2.13
CA VAL A 41 15.05 -14.61 2.03
C VAL A 41 14.44 -13.92 3.26
N LYS A 42 14.89 -14.29 4.46
CA LYS A 42 14.45 -13.62 5.70
C LYS A 42 14.78 -12.12 5.73
N ARG A 43 15.89 -11.70 5.13
CA ARG A 43 16.27 -10.27 5.05
C ARG A 43 15.32 -9.53 4.10
N GLU A 44 15.01 -10.11 2.96
CA GLU A 44 14.09 -9.53 1.98
C GLU A 44 12.66 -9.43 2.53
N ILE A 45 12.16 -10.46 3.21
CA ILE A 45 10.85 -10.42 3.90
C ILE A 45 10.78 -9.26 4.89
N ARG A 46 11.84 -9.07 5.70
CA ARG A 46 11.91 -7.95 6.65
C ARG A 46 11.96 -6.61 5.94
N ALA A 47 12.73 -6.49 4.86
CA ALA A 47 12.79 -5.26 4.07
C ALA A 47 11.41 -4.90 3.49
N TYR A 48 10.68 -5.88 2.95
CA TYR A 48 9.31 -5.67 2.45
C TYR A 48 8.36 -5.24 3.57
N ASN A 49 8.38 -5.90 4.73
CA ASN A 49 7.47 -5.56 5.84
C ASN A 49 7.80 -4.23 6.51
N ASN A 50 9.08 -3.84 6.52
CA ASN A 50 9.54 -2.56 7.06
C ASN A 50 9.60 -1.46 5.99
N ARG A 51 9.03 -1.69 4.80
CA ARG A 51 8.89 -0.65 3.79
C ARG A 51 8.11 0.53 4.38
N PRO A 52 8.41 1.78 3.99
CA PRO A 52 7.60 2.90 4.41
C PRO A 52 6.13 2.60 4.10
N ALA A 53 5.26 2.84 5.09
CA ALA A 53 3.83 2.70 4.89
C ALA A 53 3.43 3.50 3.66
N SER A 54 2.58 2.91 2.81
CA SER A 54 1.95 3.64 1.72
C SER A 54 1.33 4.92 2.29
N ASN A 55 1.49 6.02 1.57
CA ASN A 55 0.83 7.27 1.90
C ASN A 55 -0.70 7.12 1.88
N VAL A 56 -1.22 6.10 1.21
CA VAL A 56 -2.66 5.77 1.19
C VAL A 56 -2.90 4.47 1.94
N ARG A 57 -3.87 4.49 2.85
CA ARG A 57 -4.37 3.30 3.55
C ARG A 57 -5.89 3.22 3.46
N ILE A 58 -6.41 2.14 2.90
CA ILE A 58 -7.85 1.83 2.94
C ILE A 58 -8.24 1.50 4.39
N ILE A 59 -9.19 2.26 4.93
CA ILE A 59 -9.73 2.07 6.28
C ILE A 59 -10.91 1.10 6.25
N SER A 60 -11.79 1.27 5.26
CA SER A 60 -12.95 0.42 5.01
C SER A 60 -13.32 0.48 3.53
N GLY A 61 -13.96 -0.57 3.02
CA GLY A 61 -14.43 -0.58 1.64
C GLY A 61 -15.26 -1.81 1.31
N ASP A 62 -16.05 -1.68 0.25
CA ASP A 62 -16.89 -2.70 -0.35
C ASP A 62 -16.91 -2.53 -1.88
N TYR A 63 -17.84 -3.19 -2.56
CA TYR A 63 -17.99 -3.08 -4.02
C TYR A 63 -18.39 -1.67 -4.49
N ASN A 64 -19.10 -0.90 -3.65
CA ASN A 64 -19.64 0.41 -3.98
C ASN A 64 -18.66 1.54 -3.67
N GLY A 65 -17.50 1.24 -3.08
CA GLY A 65 -16.42 2.19 -2.87
C GLY A 65 -15.67 1.97 -1.56
N HIS A 66 -14.84 2.93 -1.19
CA HIS A 66 -13.91 2.79 -0.08
C HIS A 66 -13.64 4.12 0.62
N LEU A 67 -13.16 4.05 1.86
CA LEU A 67 -12.72 5.18 2.66
C LEU A 67 -11.23 5.02 2.91
N ASP A 68 -10.46 5.99 2.42
CA ASP A 68 -9.02 6.01 2.55
C ASP A 68 -8.56 7.04 3.58
N LEU A 69 -7.47 6.70 4.24
CA LEU A 69 -6.63 7.63 4.96
C LEU A 69 -5.41 7.93 4.09
N VAL A 70 -5.36 9.15 3.57
CA VAL A 70 -4.23 9.65 2.80
C VAL A 70 -3.36 10.50 3.72
N ARG A 71 -2.07 10.19 3.79
CA ARG A 71 -1.04 11.05 4.37
C ARG A 71 -0.47 11.91 3.25
N LEU A 72 -0.48 13.21 3.43
CA LEU A 72 0.07 14.16 2.46
C LEU A 72 1.60 14.24 2.59
N PRO A 73 2.31 14.73 1.56
CA PRO A 73 3.76 14.93 1.61
C PRO A 73 4.19 15.85 2.75
N ASP A 74 5.34 15.54 3.37
CA ASP A 74 5.86 16.24 4.55
C ASP A 74 6.19 17.72 4.25
N GLU A 75 6.44 18.08 2.99
CA GLU A 75 6.67 19.46 2.55
C GLU A 75 5.46 20.37 2.84
N LEU A 76 4.25 19.80 2.88
CA LEU A 76 3.02 20.54 3.13
C LEU A 76 2.78 20.82 4.62
N ASP A 77 3.50 20.18 5.54
CA ASP A 77 3.26 20.30 6.99
C ASP A 77 3.45 21.72 7.53
N ARG A 78 4.26 22.51 6.82
CA ARG A 78 4.52 23.93 7.11
C ARG A 78 3.58 24.87 6.36
N MET A 79 2.80 24.34 5.42
CA MET A 79 1.88 25.11 4.58
C MET A 79 0.50 25.22 5.25
N HIS A 80 -0.29 26.19 4.77
CA HIS A 80 -1.68 26.35 5.20
C HIS A 80 -2.59 25.30 4.54
N GLU A 81 -3.81 25.17 5.07
CA GLU A 81 -4.80 24.19 4.63
C GLU A 81 -5.15 24.31 3.14
N GLU A 82 -5.16 25.51 2.54
CA GLU A 82 -5.51 25.65 1.12
C GLU A 82 -4.45 25.00 0.22
N ALA A 83 -3.17 25.12 0.57
CA ALA A 83 -2.11 24.45 -0.18
C ALA A 83 -2.22 22.91 -0.08
N ALA A 84 -2.62 22.40 1.09
CA ALA A 84 -2.90 20.98 1.27
C ALA A 84 -4.14 20.54 0.46
N ALA A 85 -5.17 21.37 0.39
CA ALA A 85 -6.37 21.14 -0.41
C ALA A 85 -6.09 21.15 -1.92
N ASP A 86 -5.31 22.11 -2.39
CA ASP A 86 -4.90 22.20 -3.80
C ASP A 86 -4.07 20.97 -4.20
N TRP A 87 -3.13 20.57 -3.34
CA TRP A 87 -2.38 19.34 -3.56
C TRP A 87 -3.29 18.12 -3.61
N PHE A 88 -4.19 17.96 -2.63
CA PHE A 88 -5.11 16.83 -2.60
C PHE A 88 -6.01 16.80 -3.85
N ARG A 89 -6.50 17.96 -4.28
CA ARG A 89 -7.30 18.08 -5.50
C ARG A 89 -6.52 17.69 -6.76
N GLY A 90 -5.27 18.13 -6.88
CA GLY A 90 -4.44 17.83 -8.04
C GLY A 90 -3.91 16.38 -8.10
N ASN A 91 -3.86 15.67 -6.97
CA ASN A 91 -3.17 14.37 -6.89
C ASN A 91 -4.09 13.19 -6.50
N CYS A 92 -5.17 13.45 -5.76
CA CYS A 92 -6.02 12.39 -5.20
C CYS A 92 -7.49 12.49 -5.63
N TYR A 93 -7.98 13.68 -5.94
CA TYR A 93 -9.39 13.87 -6.25
C TYR A 93 -9.77 13.22 -7.58
N LEU A 94 -10.86 12.46 -7.56
CA LEU A 94 -11.42 11.73 -8.69
C LEU A 94 -12.67 12.45 -9.18
N GLU A 95 -12.58 13.04 -10.36
CA GLU A 95 -13.69 13.70 -11.04
C GLU A 95 -14.71 12.69 -11.56
N TYR A 96 -15.99 13.01 -11.40
CA TYR A 96 -17.07 12.23 -11.98
C TYR A 96 -17.42 12.76 -13.37
N TYR A 97 -17.31 11.91 -14.39
CA TYR A 97 -17.69 12.27 -15.75
C TYR A 97 -19.08 11.70 -16.08
N ASN A 98 -20.00 12.60 -16.42
CA ASN A 98 -21.34 12.23 -16.84
C ASN A 98 -21.30 11.33 -18.08
N SER A 99 -22.11 10.28 -18.06
CA SER A 99 -22.32 9.35 -19.16
C SER A 99 -23.81 9.31 -19.51
N PRO A 100 -24.16 9.05 -20.78
CA PRO A 100 -25.54 8.76 -21.16
C PRO A 100 -26.04 7.39 -20.65
N TYR A 101 -25.14 6.55 -20.11
CA TYR A 101 -25.47 5.27 -19.49
C TYR A 101 -25.73 5.44 -17.99
N ASP A 102 -26.60 4.59 -17.44
CA ASP A 102 -27.07 4.62 -16.05
C ASP A 102 -26.03 4.18 -15.02
N CYS A 103 -25.12 3.28 -15.40
CA CYS A 103 -24.01 2.84 -14.55
C CYS A 103 -22.70 2.83 -15.34
N THR A 104 -21.72 3.61 -14.91
CA THR A 104 -20.44 3.75 -15.61
C THR A 104 -19.31 2.92 -15.03
N GLY A 105 -19.47 2.39 -13.81
CA GLY A 105 -18.41 1.72 -13.07
C GLY A 105 -17.28 2.66 -12.65
N GLN A 106 -17.41 3.97 -12.86
CA GLN A 106 -16.41 4.98 -12.55
C GLN A 106 -16.33 5.19 -11.04
N GLU A 107 -15.10 5.33 -10.55
CA GLU A 107 -14.85 5.81 -9.20
C GLU A 107 -14.79 7.34 -9.19
N PHE A 108 -15.42 7.94 -8.19
CA PHE A 108 -15.43 9.38 -7.99
C PHE A 108 -15.30 9.73 -6.52
N THR A 109 -14.78 10.93 -6.27
CA THR A 109 -14.68 11.45 -4.90
C THR A 109 -16.04 11.94 -4.46
N SER A 110 -16.64 11.23 -3.49
CA SER A 110 -17.89 11.67 -2.87
C SER A 110 -17.66 12.80 -1.89
N TRP A 111 -16.64 12.66 -1.04
CA TRP A 111 -16.19 13.74 -0.15
C TRP A 111 -14.76 13.48 0.30
N HIS A 112 -14.11 14.53 0.79
CA HIS A 112 -12.85 14.41 1.51
C HIS A 112 -12.83 15.38 2.70
N LYS A 113 -11.99 15.10 3.69
CA LYS A 113 -11.78 15.96 4.84
C LYS A 113 -10.32 16.00 5.21
N LEU A 114 -9.72 17.18 5.12
CA LEU A 114 -8.36 17.44 5.60
C LEU A 114 -8.33 17.60 7.11
N PHE A 115 -7.22 17.17 7.71
CA PHE A 115 -6.96 17.37 9.12
C PHE A 115 -5.46 17.21 9.41
N ARG A 116 -5.03 17.68 10.59
CA ARG A 116 -3.65 17.50 11.06
C ARG A 116 -3.57 16.49 12.17
N ARG A 117 -2.54 15.65 12.13
CA ARG A 117 -2.19 14.72 13.21
C ARG A 117 -0.69 14.74 13.41
N GLN A 118 -0.26 15.08 14.64
CA GLN A 118 1.17 15.19 15.00
C GLN A 118 1.94 16.13 14.06
N GLY A 119 1.34 17.24 13.65
CA GLY A 119 1.94 18.21 12.74
C GLY A 119 1.82 17.84 11.26
N HIS A 120 1.50 16.60 10.93
CA HIS A 120 1.38 16.13 9.55
C HIS A 120 -0.03 16.31 8.98
N TRP A 121 -0.12 16.62 7.69
CA TRP A 121 -1.41 16.65 6.99
C TRP A 121 -1.91 15.26 6.58
N PHE A 122 -3.20 15.05 6.79
CA PHE A 122 -3.93 13.86 6.38
C PHE A 122 -5.25 14.24 5.71
N ALA A 123 -5.78 13.34 4.88
CA ALA A 123 -7.11 13.42 4.33
C ALA A 123 -7.86 12.12 4.59
N TYR A 124 -9.09 12.21 5.09
CA TYR A 124 -10.08 11.17 4.83
C TYR A 124 -10.60 11.37 3.41
N HIS A 125 -10.56 10.32 2.59
CA HIS A 125 -11.00 10.36 1.19
C HIS A 125 -12.05 9.30 0.96
N LYS A 126 -13.30 9.72 0.76
CA LYS A 126 -14.39 8.81 0.42
C LYS A 126 -14.50 8.71 -1.09
N VAL A 127 -14.19 7.53 -1.60
CA VAL A 127 -14.42 7.14 -2.99
C VAL A 127 -15.71 6.33 -3.06
N CYS A 128 -16.56 6.68 -4.02
CA CYS A 128 -17.74 5.93 -4.39
C CYS A 128 -17.58 5.43 -5.82
N ARG A 129 -18.28 4.34 -6.14
CA ARG A 129 -18.36 3.79 -7.47
C ARG A 129 -19.78 3.95 -7.99
N ASP A 130 -19.89 4.41 -9.22
CA ASP A 130 -21.15 4.48 -9.95
C ASP A 130 -21.51 3.07 -10.45
N VAL A 131 -22.56 2.47 -9.88
CA VAL A 131 -22.94 1.04 -10.05
C VAL A 131 -24.43 0.85 -10.20
#